data_AF-A0A1W0B6I9-F1
#
_entry.id   AF-A0A1W0B6I9-F1
#
_cell.length_a   1.000
_cell.length_b   1.000
_cell.length_c   1.000
_cell.angle_alpha   90.00
_cell.angle_beta   90.00
_cell.angle_gamma   90.00
#
_symmetry.space_group_name_H-M   'P 1'
#
loop_
_entity.id
_entity.type
_entity.pdbx_description
1 polymer ?
#
loop_
_entity_poly.entity_id
_entity_poly.type
_entity_poly.pdbx_seq_one_letter_code
_entity_poly.pdbx_strand_id
1 'polypeptide(L)'
;LLILAMFEGFFGYSLPDDLLSGTGLRAAFSGITIGIPVIGTWLHWLIFNGDFPGDIIIPRLYVAHVLLLPGIMLALIAAHIAIVWYQKHTQFPGPGRTENNVVGARIVPVFAADQGAFFAFTLGFVAVMGGVMQINPIWNLGPYNPSQVSAGSQPDFYMMWTDGLARLMPPWELYLGRYTVPASFWVALTMGLVFVILIAYPWIEKRLTRDTAAYHNLLQRPRDVPVRTAIGAMAVTFYVILTLSCINDIIAYKFHVSLNATTWVGRIGLLLGPPLAFFIAYRFCLGLQRSDRAVLEHGIETGVIKRLPHGEYIEVHQPLGPVDEHGHPIPLEYQGAAVPKKMNKLGAAGKPGTGSLLRADPVTESERNLAIEEEEERQQLAILRRYQERGNSHE
;
A
#
# COMPACT_ATOMS: atom_id res chain seq x y z
N LEU A 1 -4.93 -7.34 -12.40
CA LEU A 1 -6.02 -6.84 -11.53
C LEU A 1 -5.95 -5.32 -11.35
N LEU A 2 -4.88 -4.74 -10.79
CA LEU A 2 -4.75 -3.29 -10.60
C LEU A 2 -5.06 -2.46 -11.86
N ILE A 3 -4.36 -2.74 -12.97
CA ILE A 3 -4.56 -2.02 -14.24
C ILE A 3 -6.02 -2.13 -14.72
N LEU A 4 -6.62 -3.32 -14.60
CA LEU A 4 -8.01 -3.53 -14.98
C LEU A 4 -8.96 -2.74 -14.10
N ALA A 5 -8.75 -2.72 -12.78
CA ALA A 5 -9.58 -1.95 -11.85
C ALA A 5 -9.52 -0.44 -12.13
N MET A 6 -8.34 0.08 -12.51
CA MET A 6 -8.20 1.49 -12.90
C MET A 6 -9.03 1.83 -14.14
N PHE A 7 -8.94 1.01 -15.20
CA PHE A 7 -9.70 1.24 -16.42
C PHE A 7 -11.19 0.92 -16.26
N GLU A 8 -11.54 -0.09 -15.47
CA GLU A 8 -12.92 -0.47 -15.17
C GLU A 8 -13.63 0.66 -14.42
N GLY A 9 -13.00 1.25 -13.40
CA GLY A 9 -13.55 2.41 -12.69
C GLY A 9 -13.65 3.63 -13.61
N PHE A 10 -12.63 3.87 -14.43
CA PHE A 10 -12.64 4.95 -15.43
C PHE A 10 -13.80 4.83 -16.42
N PHE A 11 -14.07 3.62 -16.90
CA PHE A 11 -15.22 3.37 -17.77
C PHE A 11 -16.53 3.54 -17.02
N GLY A 12 -16.60 3.10 -15.76
CA GLY A 12 -17.80 3.19 -14.93
C GLY A 12 -18.29 4.62 -14.70
N TYR A 13 -17.41 5.51 -14.22
CA TYR A 13 -17.81 6.91 -13.98
C TYR A 13 -18.04 7.70 -15.28
N SER A 14 -17.58 7.19 -16.43
CA SER A 14 -17.82 7.79 -17.75
C SER A 14 -19.17 7.42 -18.36
N LEU A 15 -19.85 6.38 -17.87
CA LEU A 15 -21.14 5.94 -18.42
C LEU A 15 -22.28 6.96 -18.29
N PRO A 16 -22.40 7.75 -17.20
CA PRO A 16 -23.44 8.77 -17.09
C PRO A 16 -23.33 9.91 -18.11
N ASP A 17 -22.19 10.03 -18.81
CA ASP A 17 -21.93 11.08 -19.81
C ASP A 17 -22.21 12.50 -19.27
N ASP A 18 -21.80 12.74 -18.03
CA ASP A 18 -21.85 14.05 -17.41
C ASP A 18 -20.69 14.94 -17.90
N LEU A 19 -20.82 16.26 -17.71
CA LEU A 19 -19.86 17.23 -18.23
C LEU A 19 -18.41 17.00 -17.75
N LEU A 20 -18.24 16.57 -16.50
CA LEU A 20 -16.93 16.33 -15.91
C LEU A 20 -16.29 15.08 -16.52
N SER A 21 -17.04 13.97 -16.53
CA SER A 21 -16.54 12.70 -17.04
C SER A 21 -16.31 12.71 -18.55
N GLY A 22 -17.18 13.35 -19.33
CA GLY A 22 -17.01 13.51 -20.77
C GLY A 22 -15.77 14.35 -21.14
N THR A 23 -15.43 15.37 -20.33
CA THR A 23 -14.17 16.12 -20.48
C THR A 23 -12.96 15.21 -20.21
N GLY A 24 -13.06 14.34 -19.19
CA GLY A 24 -12.05 13.31 -18.91
C GLY A 24 -11.88 12.32 -20.07
N LEU A 25 -12.97 11.88 -20.69
CA LEU A 25 -12.96 11.00 -21.87
C LEU A 25 -12.31 11.68 -23.08
N ARG A 26 -12.56 12.97 -23.27
CA ARG A 26 -11.89 13.79 -24.30
C ARG A 26 -10.39 13.89 -24.04
N ALA A 27 -9.97 14.21 -22.83
CA ALA A 27 -8.56 14.38 -22.50
C ALA A 27 -7.79 13.05 -22.56
N ALA A 28 -8.23 12.06 -21.77
CA ALA A 28 -7.48 10.82 -21.55
C ALA A 28 -7.67 9.80 -22.67
N PHE A 29 -8.88 9.63 -23.19
CA PHE A 29 -9.21 8.53 -24.10
C PHE A 29 -9.15 8.94 -25.57
N SER A 30 -9.52 10.19 -25.88
CA SER A 30 -9.42 10.74 -27.23
C SER A 30 -8.05 11.37 -27.48
N GLY A 31 -7.63 12.32 -26.63
CA GLY A 31 -6.40 13.12 -26.81
C GLY A 31 -5.09 12.35 -26.68
N ILE A 32 -4.96 11.45 -25.70
CA ILE A 32 -3.75 10.63 -25.54
C ILE A 32 -3.66 9.59 -26.67
N THR A 33 -4.77 8.92 -27.00
CA THR A 33 -4.81 7.87 -28.02
C THR A 33 -4.45 8.39 -29.40
N ILE A 34 -5.03 9.51 -29.83
CA ILE A 34 -4.73 10.09 -31.14
C ILE A 34 -3.28 10.57 -31.24
N GLY A 35 -2.66 10.91 -30.11
CA GLY A 35 -1.26 11.33 -30.02
C GLY A 35 -0.23 10.19 -30.13
N ILE A 36 -0.67 8.92 -30.18
CA ILE A 36 0.24 7.78 -30.34
C ILE A 36 0.83 7.78 -31.77
N PRO A 37 2.17 7.83 -31.93
CA PRO A 37 2.80 7.76 -33.25
C PRO A 37 2.42 6.46 -33.99
N VAL A 38 2.48 6.50 -35.32
CA VAL A 38 2.22 5.38 -36.23
C VAL A 38 0.74 4.97 -36.33
N ILE A 39 0.07 4.68 -35.20
CA ILE A 39 -1.27 4.08 -35.19
C ILE A 39 -2.35 4.90 -34.47
N GLY A 40 -2.02 6.03 -33.86
CA GLY A 40 -2.93 6.77 -32.97
C GLY A 40 -4.27 7.15 -33.60
N THR A 41 -4.25 7.69 -34.83
CA THR A 41 -5.48 8.01 -35.57
C THR A 41 -6.31 6.77 -35.86
N TRP A 42 -5.69 5.67 -36.29
CA TRP A 42 -6.40 4.41 -36.56
C TRP A 42 -7.02 3.83 -35.30
N LEU A 43 -6.29 3.86 -34.18
CA LEU A 43 -6.77 3.37 -32.90
C LEU A 43 -7.91 4.23 -32.36
N HIS A 44 -7.81 5.56 -32.49
CA HIS A 44 -8.89 6.49 -32.15
C HIS A 44 -10.16 6.17 -32.95
N TRP A 45 -10.06 6.08 -34.28
CA TRP A 45 -11.21 5.75 -35.13
C TRP A 45 -11.75 4.35 -34.86
N LEU A 46 -10.89 3.38 -34.52
CA LEU A 46 -11.32 2.05 -34.11
C LEU A 46 -12.15 2.11 -32.82
N ILE A 47 -11.80 2.97 -31.86
CA ILE A 47 -12.47 3.10 -30.55
C ILE A 47 -13.76 3.92 -30.64
N PHE A 48 -13.76 5.03 -31.38
CA PHE A 48 -14.88 5.97 -31.44
C PHE A 48 -15.79 5.79 -32.65
N ASN A 49 -15.38 5.01 -33.66
CA ASN A 49 -16.09 4.86 -34.95
C ASN A 49 -16.32 6.21 -35.68
N GLY A 50 -15.43 7.19 -35.46
CA GLY A 50 -15.58 8.54 -35.96
C GLY A 50 -14.82 9.54 -35.10
N ASP A 51 -15.13 10.83 -35.28
CA ASP A 51 -14.63 11.88 -34.40
C ASP A 51 -15.36 11.86 -33.05
N PHE A 52 -14.69 12.38 -32.02
CA PHE A 52 -15.26 12.53 -30.68
C PHE A 52 -16.29 13.67 -30.65
N PRO A 53 -17.45 13.54 -29.95
CA PRO A 53 -17.82 12.48 -29.00
C PRO A 53 -18.35 11.18 -29.63
N GLY A 54 -18.84 11.21 -30.87
CA GLY A 54 -19.46 10.07 -31.53
C GLY A 54 -20.76 9.59 -30.87
N ASP A 55 -21.31 8.48 -31.34
CA ASP A 55 -22.57 7.88 -30.87
C ASP A 55 -22.39 6.49 -30.23
N ILE A 56 -21.26 5.82 -30.50
CA ILE A 56 -21.04 4.43 -30.11
C ILE A 56 -20.16 4.25 -28.87
N ILE A 57 -19.50 5.31 -28.38
CA ILE A 57 -18.53 5.18 -27.30
C ILE A 57 -19.17 4.73 -25.98
N ILE A 58 -20.28 5.36 -25.57
CA ILE A 58 -20.97 5.00 -24.32
C ILE A 58 -21.49 3.55 -24.37
N PRO A 59 -22.16 3.07 -25.44
CA PRO A 59 -22.48 1.65 -25.59
C PRO A 59 -21.27 0.71 -25.50
N ARG A 60 -20.12 1.07 -26.08
CA ARG A 60 -18.89 0.25 -25.99
C ARG A 60 -18.34 0.21 -24.58
N LEU A 61 -18.28 1.36 -23.90
CA LEU A 61 -17.87 1.44 -22.51
C LEU A 61 -18.82 0.65 -21.61
N TYR A 62 -20.13 0.66 -21.88
CA TYR A 62 -21.10 -0.14 -21.13
C TYR A 62 -20.82 -1.65 -21.24
N VAL A 63 -20.61 -2.16 -22.45
CA VAL A 63 -20.25 -3.58 -22.65
C VAL A 63 -18.90 -3.90 -21.99
N ALA A 64 -17.94 -3.00 -22.09
CA ALA A 64 -16.63 -3.17 -21.47
C ALA A 64 -16.71 -3.19 -19.94
N HIS A 65 -17.48 -2.27 -19.35
CA HIS A 65 -17.59 -2.05 -17.91
C HIS A 65 -18.51 -3.07 -17.22
N VAL A 66 -19.59 -3.53 -17.86
CA VAL A 66 -20.53 -4.47 -17.22
C VAL A 66 -20.09 -5.93 -17.41
N LEU A 67 -19.61 -6.28 -18.60
CA LEU A 67 -19.36 -7.68 -18.96
C LEU A 67 -17.86 -7.99 -19.09
N LEU A 68 -17.17 -7.28 -19.99
CA LEU A 68 -15.83 -7.71 -20.43
C LEU A 68 -14.79 -7.59 -19.31
N LEU A 69 -14.61 -6.40 -18.74
CA LEU A 69 -13.60 -6.16 -17.71
C LEU A 69 -13.96 -6.86 -16.39
N PRO A 70 -15.20 -6.79 -15.86
CA PRO A 70 -15.55 -7.54 -14.66
C PRO A 70 -15.44 -9.06 -14.86
N GLY A 71 -15.80 -9.59 -16.03
CA GLY A 71 -15.64 -11.01 -16.34
C GLY A 71 -14.18 -11.44 -16.29
N ILE A 72 -13.28 -10.66 -16.89
CA ILE A 72 -11.83 -10.91 -16.82
C ILE A 72 -11.32 -10.76 -15.37
N MET A 73 -11.77 -9.73 -14.64
CA MET A 73 -11.38 -9.51 -13.24
C MET A 73 -11.82 -10.67 -12.35
N LEU A 74 -13.06 -11.16 -12.48
CA LEU A 74 -13.56 -12.30 -11.74
C LEU A 74 -12.73 -13.56 -12.01
N ALA A 75 -12.41 -13.84 -13.28
CA ALA A 75 -11.55 -14.95 -13.65
C ALA A 75 -10.14 -14.83 -13.04
N LEU A 76 -9.55 -13.63 -13.08
CA LEU A 76 -8.25 -13.37 -12.48
C LEU A 76 -8.27 -13.41 -10.95
N ILE A 77 -9.34 -12.96 -10.30
CA ILE A 77 -9.52 -13.08 -8.84
C ILE A 77 -9.63 -14.54 -8.45
N ALA A 78 -10.42 -15.33 -9.18
CA ALA A 78 -10.52 -16.78 -8.94
C ALA A 78 -9.16 -17.48 -9.09
N ALA A 79 -8.42 -17.17 -10.16
CA ALA A 79 -7.06 -17.67 -10.36
C ALA A 79 -6.11 -17.22 -9.25
N HIS A 80 -6.18 -15.95 -8.85
CA HIS A 80 -5.36 -15.38 -7.78
C HIS A 80 -5.62 -16.07 -6.43
N ILE A 81 -6.88 -16.25 -6.05
CA ILE A 81 -7.26 -16.95 -4.81
C ILE A 81 -6.84 -18.41 -4.88
N ALA A 82 -7.03 -19.09 -6.02
CA ALA A 82 -6.58 -20.47 -6.19
C ALA A 82 -5.06 -20.61 -5.99
N ILE A 83 -4.26 -19.70 -6.57
CA ILE A 83 -2.81 -19.68 -6.38
C ILE A 83 -2.48 -19.55 -4.89
N VAL A 84 -3.04 -18.57 -4.19
CA VAL A 84 -2.78 -18.34 -2.76
C VAL A 84 -3.25 -19.51 -1.88
N TRP A 85 -4.37 -20.15 -2.25
CA TRP A 85 -4.92 -21.29 -1.52
C TRP A 85 -4.04 -22.53 -1.62
N TYR A 86 -3.63 -22.88 -2.84
CA TYR A 86 -2.85 -24.09 -3.11
C TYR A 86 -1.36 -23.92 -2.79
N GLN A 87 -0.78 -22.75 -3.05
CA GLN A 87 0.63 -22.46 -2.73
C GLN A 87 0.85 -22.06 -1.27
N LYS A 88 -0.23 -21.91 -0.49
CA LYS A 88 -0.25 -21.42 0.88
C LYS A 88 0.13 -19.94 0.99
N HIS A 89 -0.34 -19.30 2.06
CA HIS A 89 -0.07 -17.89 2.32
C HIS A 89 1.32 -17.71 2.93
N THR A 90 2.04 -16.69 2.50
CA THR A 90 3.32 -16.28 3.10
C THR A 90 3.14 -15.77 4.52
N GLN A 91 4.16 -15.89 5.37
CA GLN A 91 4.10 -15.43 6.78
C GLN A 91 5.35 -14.64 7.17
N PHE A 92 5.22 -13.71 8.12
CA PHE A 92 6.41 -13.07 8.71
C PHE A 92 7.15 -14.06 9.62
N PRO A 93 8.49 -14.04 9.67
CA PRO A 93 9.28 -14.85 10.60
C PRO A 93 8.92 -14.52 12.05
N GLY A 94 9.00 -15.54 12.90
CA GLY A 94 8.64 -15.46 14.31
C GLY A 94 8.72 -16.83 14.99
N PRO A 95 8.36 -16.92 16.27
CA PRO A 95 8.45 -18.17 17.03
C PRO A 95 7.70 -19.32 16.33
N GLY A 96 8.41 -20.43 16.10
CA GLY A 96 7.87 -21.63 15.43
C GLY A 96 7.57 -21.49 13.93
N ARG A 97 7.91 -20.38 13.29
CA ARG A 97 7.68 -20.16 11.85
C ARG A 97 8.95 -20.45 11.05
N THR A 98 8.84 -21.37 10.10
CA THR A 98 9.93 -21.78 9.20
C THR A 98 9.49 -21.65 7.74
N GLU A 99 10.42 -21.83 6.79
CA GLU A 99 10.12 -21.75 5.35
C GLU A 99 9.14 -22.84 4.87
N ASN A 100 9.00 -23.93 5.62
CA ASN A 100 8.26 -25.12 5.21
C ASN A 100 6.94 -25.30 5.99
N ASN A 101 6.53 -24.31 6.78
CA ASN A 101 5.30 -24.38 7.56
C ASN A 101 4.47 -23.10 7.45
N VAL A 102 3.23 -23.17 7.96
CA VAL A 102 2.35 -22.01 8.13
C VAL A 102 1.77 -22.09 9.53
N VAL A 103 2.07 -21.09 10.36
CA VAL A 103 1.59 -21.01 11.74
C VAL A 103 0.49 -19.96 11.84
N GLY A 104 -0.73 -20.42 12.14
CA GLY A 104 -1.89 -19.55 12.28
C GLY A 104 -3.16 -20.32 12.63
N ALA A 105 -4.29 -19.63 12.61
CA ALA A 105 -5.59 -20.23 12.84
C ALA A 105 -6.04 -21.07 11.64
N ARG A 106 -6.82 -22.14 11.90
CA ARG A 106 -7.48 -22.92 10.85
C ARG A 106 -8.63 -22.11 10.23
N ILE A 107 -8.99 -22.48 9.00
CA ILE A 107 -10.10 -21.86 8.24
C ILE A 107 -11.39 -21.87 9.06
N VAL A 108 -11.73 -23.01 9.65
CA VAL A 108 -12.90 -23.17 10.52
C VAL A 108 -12.42 -23.55 11.92
N PRO A 109 -12.96 -22.94 13.00
CA PRO A 109 -14.01 -21.91 12.99
C PRO A 109 -13.50 -20.46 12.93
N VAL A 110 -12.23 -20.22 13.30
CA VAL A 110 -11.74 -18.88 13.64
C VAL A 110 -11.64 -17.97 12.42
N PHE A 111 -10.92 -18.39 11.38
CA PHE A 111 -10.65 -17.52 10.23
C PHE A 111 -11.92 -17.19 9.44
N ALA A 112 -12.83 -18.13 9.25
CA ALA A 112 -14.10 -17.88 8.55
C ALA A 112 -14.98 -16.87 9.30
N ALA A 113 -15.04 -16.95 10.64
CA ALA A 113 -15.78 -15.99 11.45
C ALA A 113 -15.13 -14.60 11.39
N ASP A 114 -13.81 -14.52 11.52
CA ASP A 114 -13.06 -13.26 11.46
C ASP A 114 -13.19 -12.58 10.08
N GLN A 115 -12.97 -13.33 8.99
CA GLN A 115 -13.11 -12.78 7.63
C GLN A 115 -14.56 -12.42 7.29
N GLY A 116 -15.54 -13.19 7.77
CA GLY A 116 -16.97 -12.86 7.63
C GLY A 116 -17.33 -11.57 8.36
N ALA A 117 -16.82 -11.38 9.59
CA ALA A 117 -17.00 -10.16 10.36
C ALA A 117 -16.31 -8.96 9.67
N PHE A 118 -15.10 -9.14 9.16
CA PHE A 118 -14.38 -8.09 8.43
C PHE A 118 -15.08 -7.69 7.13
N PHE A 119 -15.65 -8.65 6.39
CA PHE A 119 -16.51 -8.37 5.24
C PHE A 119 -17.74 -7.55 5.63
N ALA A 120 -18.48 -7.95 6.67
CA ALA A 120 -19.66 -7.23 7.14
C ALA A 120 -19.33 -5.81 7.60
N PHE A 121 -18.19 -5.63 8.29
CA PHE A 121 -17.71 -4.32 8.70
C PHE A 121 -17.37 -3.43 7.50
N THR A 122 -16.64 -3.98 6.52
CA THR A 122 -16.30 -3.27 5.28
C THR A 122 -17.55 -2.86 4.51
N LEU A 123 -18.51 -3.78 4.36
CA LEU A 123 -19.80 -3.51 3.71
C LEU A 123 -20.58 -2.41 4.44
N GLY A 124 -20.68 -2.50 5.77
CA GLY A 124 -21.33 -1.49 6.60
C GLY A 124 -20.68 -0.12 6.45
N PHE A 125 -19.35 -0.06 6.46
CA PHE A 125 -18.60 1.18 6.28
C PHE A 125 -18.84 1.80 4.89
N VAL A 126 -18.76 1.01 3.82
CA VAL A 126 -19.04 1.47 2.46
C VAL A 126 -20.50 1.91 2.31
N ALA A 127 -21.45 1.20 2.91
CA ALA A 127 -22.87 1.58 2.88
C ALA A 127 -23.13 2.90 3.62
N VAL A 128 -22.51 3.11 4.79
CA VAL A 128 -22.61 4.38 5.53
C VAL A 128 -21.99 5.51 4.73
N MET A 129 -20.81 5.32 4.14
CA MET A 129 -20.20 6.32 3.28
C MET A 129 -21.08 6.63 2.07
N GLY A 130 -21.62 5.61 1.39
CA GLY A 130 -22.50 5.80 0.23
C GLY A 130 -23.83 6.48 0.56
N GLY A 131 -24.32 6.35 1.79
CA GLY A 131 -25.55 7.01 2.25
C GLY A 131 -25.34 8.44 2.77
N VAL A 132 -24.22 8.70 3.45
CA VAL A 132 -23.96 9.99 4.13
C VAL A 132 -23.11 10.94 3.29
N MET A 133 -22.17 10.41 2.50
CA MET A 133 -21.23 11.21 1.71
C MET A 133 -21.66 11.20 0.25
N GLN A 134 -22.03 12.37 -0.27
CA GLN A 134 -22.30 12.53 -1.69
C GLN A 134 -21.00 12.35 -2.50
N ILE A 135 -21.01 11.42 -3.46
CA ILE A 135 -19.82 11.06 -4.25
C ILE A 135 -19.82 11.78 -5.61
N ASN A 136 -20.70 11.38 -6.54
CA ASN A 136 -20.76 11.96 -7.89
C ASN A 136 -22.14 12.62 -8.17
N PRO A 137 -22.30 13.93 -7.89
CA PRO A 137 -23.56 14.63 -8.13
C PRO A 137 -23.74 15.05 -9.59
N ILE A 138 -23.99 14.07 -10.47
CA ILE A 138 -24.14 14.29 -11.91
C ILE A 138 -25.22 15.32 -12.29
N TRP A 139 -26.25 15.48 -11.46
CA TRP A 139 -27.30 16.50 -11.66
C TRP A 139 -26.80 17.94 -11.50
N ASN A 140 -25.73 18.17 -10.75
CA ASN A 140 -25.10 19.49 -10.63
C ASN A 140 -24.16 19.79 -11.80
N LEU A 141 -23.58 18.75 -12.42
CA LEU A 141 -22.62 18.86 -13.51
C LEU A 141 -23.33 19.06 -14.86
N GLY A 142 -24.49 18.41 -15.03
CA GLY A 142 -25.26 18.44 -16.27
C GLY A 142 -24.70 17.50 -17.34
N PRO A 143 -25.41 17.40 -18.49
CA PRO A 143 -25.00 16.53 -19.59
C PRO A 143 -23.73 17.04 -20.26
N TYR A 144 -22.95 16.11 -20.83
CA TYR A 144 -21.77 16.48 -21.60
C TYR A 144 -22.11 17.34 -22.83
N ASN A 145 -21.39 18.46 -22.97
CA ASN A 145 -21.45 19.32 -24.14
C ASN A 145 -20.01 19.73 -24.52
N PRO A 146 -19.53 19.41 -25.73
CA PRO A 146 -18.16 19.75 -26.15
C PRO A 146 -17.80 21.24 -26.13
N SER A 147 -18.80 22.13 -26.02
CA SER A 147 -18.61 23.59 -25.94
C SER A 147 -18.56 24.13 -24.51
N GLN A 148 -18.72 23.27 -23.49
CA GLN A 148 -18.74 23.66 -22.08
C GLN A 148 -17.71 22.85 -21.30
N VAL A 149 -17.21 23.43 -20.21
CA VAL A 149 -16.28 22.77 -19.28
C VAL A 149 -16.57 23.23 -17.85
N SER A 150 -16.26 22.39 -16.87
CA SER A 150 -16.27 22.76 -15.46
C SER A 150 -14.89 23.24 -15.00
N ALA A 151 -14.84 24.00 -13.90
CA ALA A 151 -13.61 24.19 -13.15
C ALA A 151 -13.31 22.93 -12.33
N GLY A 152 -12.05 22.46 -12.33
CA GLY A 152 -11.67 21.21 -11.65
C GLY A 152 -12.10 19.97 -12.44
N SER A 153 -11.62 19.85 -13.67
CA SER A 153 -11.79 18.61 -14.44
C SER A 153 -10.71 17.61 -14.07
N GLN A 154 -10.96 16.82 -13.02
CA GLN A 154 -10.07 15.73 -12.58
C GLN A 154 -10.79 14.38 -12.62
N PRO A 155 -10.10 13.29 -12.97
CA PRO A 155 -10.63 11.94 -12.82
C PRO A 155 -10.64 11.51 -11.35
N ASP A 156 -11.26 10.36 -11.06
CA ASP A 156 -11.18 9.71 -9.75
C ASP A 156 -9.73 9.44 -9.30
N PHE A 157 -9.53 9.34 -7.98
CA PHE A 157 -8.20 9.31 -7.35
C PHE A 157 -7.24 8.26 -7.90
N TYR A 158 -7.73 7.09 -8.33
CA TYR A 158 -6.91 6.02 -8.88
C TYR A 158 -6.40 6.32 -10.30
N MET A 159 -7.02 7.28 -11.00
CA MET A 159 -6.60 7.81 -12.31
C MET A 159 -5.97 9.20 -12.22
N MET A 160 -6.02 9.88 -11.08
CA MET A 160 -5.46 11.23 -10.94
C MET A 160 -3.98 11.32 -11.33
N TRP A 161 -3.19 10.29 -11.07
CA TRP A 161 -1.77 10.33 -11.42
C TRP A 161 -1.51 10.44 -12.94
N THR A 162 -2.41 9.94 -13.80
CA THR A 162 -2.23 10.02 -15.26
C THR A 162 -2.54 11.43 -15.77
N ASP A 163 -3.61 12.06 -15.27
CA ASP A 163 -3.91 13.46 -15.59
C ASP A 163 -2.90 14.42 -14.96
N GLY A 164 -2.49 14.16 -13.71
CA GLY A 164 -1.41 14.90 -13.06
C GLY A 164 -0.11 14.84 -13.85
N LEU A 165 0.21 13.68 -14.44
CA LEU A 165 1.34 13.57 -15.36
C LEU A 165 1.15 14.42 -16.62
N ALA A 166 -0.05 14.44 -17.21
CA ALA A 166 -0.37 15.28 -18.36
C ALA A 166 -0.22 16.79 -18.03
N ARG A 167 -0.66 17.22 -16.85
CA ARG A 167 -0.51 18.61 -16.38
C ARG A 167 0.95 19.00 -16.15
N LEU A 168 1.76 18.09 -15.61
CA LEU A 168 3.16 18.36 -15.33
C LEU A 168 4.06 18.24 -16.57
N MET A 169 3.68 17.47 -17.58
CA MET A 169 4.48 17.28 -18.79
C MET A 169 4.74 18.65 -19.46
N PRO A 170 6.01 19.04 -19.66
CA PRO A 170 6.31 20.22 -20.46
C PRO A 170 5.78 20.09 -21.89
N PRO A 171 5.54 21.20 -22.61
CA PRO A 171 5.08 21.19 -24.00
C PRO A 171 6.22 20.78 -24.95
N TRP A 172 6.77 19.58 -24.77
CA TRP A 172 7.81 19.00 -25.58
C TRP A 172 7.19 18.20 -26.71
N GLU A 173 7.20 18.77 -27.90
CA GLU A 173 6.72 18.13 -29.11
C GLU A 173 7.90 17.81 -30.04
N LEU A 174 7.77 16.73 -30.81
CA LEU A 174 8.74 16.39 -31.84
C LEU A 174 8.09 16.55 -33.21
N TYR A 175 8.71 17.37 -34.07
CA TYR A 175 8.30 17.55 -35.46
C TYR A 175 9.23 16.74 -36.37
N LEU A 176 8.76 15.57 -36.80
CA LEU A 176 9.49 14.62 -37.64
C LEU A 176 9.03 14.77 -39.09
N GLY A 177 9.57 15.78 -39.78
CA GLY A 177 9.17 16.14 -41.14
C GLY A 177 7.70 16.59 -41.17
N ARG A 178 6.81 15.75 -41.73
CA ARG A 178 5.36 16.01 -41.80
C ARG A 178 4.57 15.47 -40.61
N TYR A 179 5.22 14.71 -39.73
CA TYR A 179 4.59 14.05 -38.60
C TYR A 179 4.88 14.79 -37.30
N THR A 180 3.90 14.84 -36.41
CA THR A 180 4.04 15.44 -35.10
C THR A 180 3.87 14.37 -34.03
N VAL A 181 4.80 14.31 -33.08
CA VAL A 181 4.63 13.59 -31.82
C VAL A 181 4.26 14.62 -30.76
N PRO A 182 2.98 14.70 -30.36
CA PRO A 182 2.52 15.71 -29.42
C PRO A 182 2.98 15.39 -28.00
N ALA A 183 2.95 16.38 -27.11
CA ALA A 183 3.37 16.21 -25.72
C ALA A 183 2.54 15.15 -24.96
N SER A 184 1.29 14.93 -25.37
CA SER A 184 0.41 13.89 -24.78
C SER A 184 0.96 12.47 -24.97
N PHE A 185 1.80 12.24 -25.98
CA PHE A 185 2.44 10.94 -26.19
C PHE A 185 3.31 10.52 -25.00
N TRP A 186 3.99 11.47 -24.35
CA TRP A 186 4.84 11.18 -23.20
C TRP A 186 4.04 10.60 -22.03
N VAL A 187 2.77 11.00 -21.88
CA VAL A 187 1.86 10.44 -20.88
C VAL A 187 1.58 8.97 -21.17
N ALA A 188 1.24 8.63 -22.43
CA ALA A 188 1.03 7.24 -22.85
C ALA A 188 2.29 6.38 -22.64
N LEU A 189 3.45 6.92 -23.05
CA LEU A 189 4.73 6.23 -22.94
C LEU A 189 5.10 5.97 -21.49
N THR A 190 5.02 6.98 -20.63
CA THR A 190 5.33 6.84 -19.20
C THR A 190 4.33 5.96 -18.49
N MET A 191 3.04 6.03 -18.81
CA MET A 191 2.04 5.11 -18.25
C MET A 191 2.34 3.66 -18.63
N GLY A 192 2.64 3.40 -19.90
CA GLY A 192 3.08 2.08 -20.37
C GLY A 192 4.35 1.61 -19.67
N LEU A 193 5.34 2.49 -19.50
CA LEU A 193 6.57 2.18 -18.77
C LEU A 193 6.31 1.82 -17.32
N VAL A 194 5.48 2.58 -16.61
CA VAL A 194 5.11 2.29 -15.20
C VAL A 194 4.44 0.93 -15.10
N PHE A 195 3.50 0.60 -15.99
CA PHE A 195 2.84 -0.71 -15.98
C PHE A 195 3.80 -1.85 -16.28
N VAL A 196 4.68 -1.69 -17.28
CA VAL A 196 5.71 -2.69 -17.60
C VAL A 196 6.65 -2.90 -16.42
N ILE A 197 7.13 -1.83 -15.78
CA ILE A 197 8.00 -1.93 -14.60
C ILE A 197 7.27 -2.61 -13.45
N LEU A 198 6.02 -2.25 -13.16
CA LEU A 198 5.25 -2.81 -12.05
C LEU A 198 4.99 -4.31 -12.24
N ILE A 199 4.63 -4.73 -13.46
CA ILE A 199 4.45 -6.15 -13.79
C ILE A 199 5.81 -6.85 -13.71
N ALA A 200 6.84 -6.33 -14.37
CA ALA A 200 8.15 -6.97 -14.46
C ALA A 200 9.00 -6.87 -13.18
N TYR A 201 8.54 -6.16 -12.16
CA TYR A 201 9.32 -5.83 -10.96
C TYR A 201 9.98 -7.05 -10.29
N PRO A 202 9.29 -8.20 -10.08
CA PRO A 202 9.92 -9.38 -9.47
C PRO A 202 11.12 -9.92 -10.28
N TRP A 203 11.05 -9.88 -11.61
CA TRP A 203 12.14 -10.32 -12.49
C TRP A 203 13.30 -9.32 -12.53
N ILE A 204 12.98 -8.03 -12.48
CA ILE A 204 13.98 -6.96 -12.39
C ILE A 204 14.75 -7.10 -11.08
N GLU A 205 14.05 -7.19 -9.95
CA GLU A 205 14.67 -7.35 -8.64
C GLU A 205 15.51 -8.62 -8.58
N LYS A 206 14.93 -9.78 -8.96
CA LYS A 206 15.64 -11.08 -8.96
C LYS A 206 16.97 -11.01 -9.73
N ARG A 207 16.97 -10.33 -10.89
CA ARG A 207 18.19 -10.19 -11.71
C ARG A 207 19.23 -9.29 -11.05
N LEU A 208 18.81 -8.20 -10.42
CA LEU A 208 19.72 -7.22 -9.80
C LEU A 208 20.27 -7.71 -8.46
N THR A 209 19.45 -8.37 -7.64
CA THR A 209 19.86 -8.93 -6.34
C THR A 209 20.56 -10.27 -6.49
N ARG A 210 20.48 -10.91 -7.66
CA ARG A 210 20.95 -12.28 -7.92
C ARG A 210 20.35 -13.28 -6.94
N ASP A 211 19.07 -13.09 -6.63
CA ASP A 211 18.32 -14.01 -5.77
C ASP A 211 18.06 -15.32 -6.52
N THR A 212 18.95 -16.29 -6.33
CA THR A 212 18.90 -17.62 -6.95
C THR A 212 18.26 -18.67 -6.05
N ALA A 213 17.79 -18.30 -4.86
CA ALA A 213 17.10 -19.24 -3.99
C ALA A 213 15.85 -19.76 -4.71
N ALA A 214 15.59 -21.06 -4.56
CA ALA A 214 14.49 -21.71 -5.27
C ALA A 214 13.11 -21.26 -4.74
N TYR A 215 13.02 -20.99 -3.43
CA TYR A 215 11.77 -20.66 -2.74
C TYR A 215 12.01 -19.67 -1.58
N HIS A 216 11.10 -18.72 -1.40
CA HIS A 216 11.01 -17.82 -0.24
C HIS A 216 9.55 -17.79 0.24
N ASN A 217 9.27 -18.35 1.40
CA ASN A 217 7.93 -18.41 1.99
C ASN A 217 7.82 -17.51 3.23
N LEU A 218 8.94 -17.18 3.88
CA LEU A 218 9.00 -16.16 4.92
C LEU A 218 9.14 -14.75 4.33
N LEU A 219 8.31 -13.84 4.84
CA LEU A 219 8.32 -12.44 4.44
C LEU A 219 9.51 -11.71 5.06
N GLN A 220 10.22 -10.96 4.22
CA GLN A 220 11.20 -9.99 4.69
C GLN A 220 10.47 -8.77 5.24
N ARG A 221 10.80 -8.34 6.47
CA ARG A 221 10.28 -7.07 6.98
C ARG A 221 10.82 -5.94 6.10
N PRO A 222 10.02 -4.90 5.80
CA PRO A 222 10.45 -3.81 4.93
C PRO A 222 11.78 -3.17 5.38
N ARG A 223 11.99 -3.03 6.69
CA ARG A 223 13.25 -2.48 7.21
C ARG A 223 14.49 -3.32 6.89
N ASP A 224 14.35 -4.62 6.63
CA ASP A 224 15.46 -5.56 6.38
C ASP A 224 15.95 -5.54 4.93
N VAL A 225 15.17 -4.96 4.02
CA VAL A 225 15.48 -4.78 2.60
C VAL A 225 15.43 -3.29 2.23
N PRO A 226 16.39 -2.49 2.75
CA PRO A 226 16.32 -1.04 2.73
C PRO A 226 16.27 -0.46 1.31
N VAL A 227 16.91 -1.10 0.33
CA VAL A 227 16.88 -0.65 -1.08
C VAL A 227 15.50 -0.86 -1.70
N ARG A 228 14.90 -2.05 -1.56
CA ARG A 228 13.54 -2.30 -2.05
C ARG A 228 12.53 -1.37 -1.41
N THR A 229 12.60 -1.19 -0.09
CA THR A 229 11.70 -0.28 0.62
C THR A 229 11.91 1.18 0.20
N ALA A 230 13.15 1.59 -0.06
CA ALA A 230 13.43 2.92 -0.58
C ALA A 230 12.89 3.11 -2.02
N ILE A 231 13.02 2.13 -2.92
CA ILE A 231 12.41 2.17 -4.26
C ILE A 231 10.88 2.21 -4.16
N GLY A 232 10.28 1.44 -3.24
CA GLY A 232 8.86 1.52 -2.95
C GLY A 232 8.44 2.91 -2.49
N ALA A 233 9.20 3.54 -1.59
CA ALA A 233 8.96 4.91 -1.16
C ALA A 233 9.10 5.91 -2.33
N MET A 234 10.07 5.74 -3.23
CA MET A 234 10.18 6.55 -4.46
C MET A 234 8.90 6.46 -5.29
N ALA A 235 8.40 5.25 -5.53
CA ALA A 235 7.22 5.02 -6.34
C ALA A 235 5.96 5.61 -5.70
N VAL A 236 5.81 5.48 -4.38
CA VAL A 236 4.71 6.10 -3.63
C VAL A 236 4.80 7.63 -3.68
N THR A 237 5.98 8.21 -3.46
CA THR A 237 6.17 9.67 -3.56
C THR A 237 5.91 10.18 -4.98
N PHE A 238 6.38 9.46 -6.00
CA PHE A 238 6.06 9.76 -7.40
C PHE A 238 4.55 9.77 -7.65
N TYR A 239 3.83 8.72 -7.21
CA TYR A 239 2.38 8.63 -7.33
C TYR A 239 1.64 9.76 -6.58
N VAL A 240 2.07 10.08 -5.36
CA VAL A 240 1.46 11.15 -4.55
C VAL A 240 1.66 12.52 -5.20
N ILE A 241 2.86 12.82 -5.70
CA ILE A 241 3.13 14.09 -6.38
C ILE A 241 2.26 14.24 -7.63
N LEU A 242 2.15 13.19 -8.45
CA LEU A 242 1.29 13.21 -9.63
C LEU A 242 -0.19 13.37 -9.25
N THR A 243 -0.67 12.58 -8.28
CA THR A 243 -2.05 12.65 -7.79
C THR A 243 -2.40 14.04 -7.24
N LEU A 244 -1.52 14.67 -6.46
CA LEU A 244 -1.73 16.03 -5.96
C LEU A 244 -1.65 17.08 -7.07
N SER A 245 -0.79 16.87 -8.07
CA SER A 245 -0.67 17.80 -9.21
C SER A 245 -1.89 17.77 -10.12
N CYS A 246 -2.67 16.69 -10.11
CA CYS A 246 -3.95 16.59 -10.80
C CYS A 246 -5.01 17.57 -10.25
N ILE A 247 -4.98 17.88 -8.95
CA ILE A 247 -5.87 18.88 -8.33
C ILE A 247 -5.16 20.21 -8.06
N ASN A 248 -4.18 20.54 -8.88
CA ASN A 248 -3.39 21.77 -8.72
C ASN A 248 -4.24 23.05 -8.80
N ASP A 249 -5.36 23.03 -9.51
CA ASP A 249 -6.38 24.08 -9.62
C ASP A 249 -7.18 24.24 -8.32
N ILE A 250 -7.66 23.15 -7.73
CA ILE A 250 -8.36 23.15 -6.44
C ILE A 250 -7.39 23.56 -5.32
N ILE A 251 -6.16 23.07 -5.34
CA ILE A 251 -5.12 23.47 -4.39
C ILE A 251 -4.84 24.97 -4.52
N ALA A 252 -4.64 25.47 -5.75
CA ALA A 252 -4.42 26.89 -6.00
C ALA A 252 -5.58 27.74 -5.48
N TYR A 253 -6.82 27.31 -5.74
CA TYR A 253 -8.03 28.02 -5.33
C TYR A 253 -8.23 28.02 -3.81
N LYS A 254 -8.07 26.88 -3.13
CA LYS A 254 -8.35 26.73 -1.69
C LYS A 254 -7.23 27.22 -0.80
N PHE A 255 -5.97 27.05 -1.22
CA PHE A 255 -4.80 27.48 -0.45
C PHE A 255 -4.27 28.86 -0.88
N HIS A 256 -4.95 29.51 -1.84
CA HIS A 256 -4.59 30.84 -2.34
C HIS A 256 -3.14 30.93 -2.85
N VAL A 257 -2.72 29.90 -3.58
CA VAL A 257 -1.39 29.82 -4.23
C VAL A 257 -1.55 29.99 -5.74
N SER A 258 -0.53 30.52 -6.41
CA SER A 258 -0.55 30.62 -7.88
C SER A 258 -0.61 29.24 -8.55
N LEU A 259 -1.48 29.08 -9.55
CA LEU A 259 -1.58 27.87 -10.37
C LEU A 259 -0.28 27.52 -11.11
N ASN A 260 0.44 28.54 -11.57
CA ASN A 260 1.75 28.33 -12.19
C ASN A 260 2.76 27.83 -11.17
N ALA A 261 2.72 28.38 -9.94
CA ALA A 261 3.60 27.93 -8.87
C ALA A 261 3.31 26.47 -8.47
N THR A 262 2.04 26.06 -8.35
CA THR A 262 1.70 24.65 -8.04
C THR A 262 2.21 23.69 -9.11
N THR A 263 2.13 24.07 -10.39
CA THR A 263 2.67 23.28 -11.51
C THR A 263 4.19 23.16 -11.47
N TRP A 264 4.90 24.27 -11.19
CA TRP A 264 6.37 24.24 -11.06
C TRP A 264 6.83 23.45 -9.83
N VAL A 265 6.13 23.58 -8.70
CA VAL A 265 6.37 22.76 -7.50
C VAL A 265 6.19 21.27 -7.84
N GLY A 266 5.14 20.91 -8.58
CA GLY A 266 4.94 19.55 -9.06
C GLY A 266 6.08 19.06 -9.96
N ARG A 267 6.52 19.86 -10.93
CA ARG A 267 7.64 19.51 -11.84
C ARG A 267 8.96 19.32 -11.11
N ILE A 268 9.33 20.25 -10.23
CA ILE A 268 10.55 20.17 -9.42
C ILE A 268 10.44 19.01 -8.44
N GLY A 269 9.27 18.85 -7.81
CA GLY A 269 8.95 17.76 -6.91
C GLY A 269 9.06 16.39 -7.58
N LEU A 270 8.61 16.24 -8.83
CA LEU A 270 8.70 14.98 -9.56
C LEU A 270 10.16 14.53 -9.76
N LEU A 271 11.08 15.49 -9.92
CA LEU A 271 12.50 15.23 -10.10
C LEU A 271 13.23 15.00 -8.76
N LEU A 272 12.94 15.82 -7.74
CA LEU A 272 13.68 15.80 -6.47
C LEU A 272 13.03 14.95 -5.37
N GLY A 273 11.70 14.87 -5.37
CA GLY A 273 10.90 14.17 -4.36
C GLY A 273 11.21 12.68 -4.29
N PRO A 274 11.16 11.91 -5.39
CA PRO A 274 11.47 10.49 -5.35
C PRO A 274 12.92 10.20 -4.88
N PRO A 275 13.99 10.82 -5.44
CA PRO A 275 15.35 10.61 -4.91
C PRO A 275 15.52 10.98 -3.43
N LEU A 276 14.85 12.04 -2.97
CA LEU A 276 14.85 12.40 -1.55
C LEU A 276 14.14 11.34 -0.69
N ALA A 277 12.97 10.87 -1.12
CA ALA A 277 12.23 9.79 -0.45
C ALA A 277 13.04 8.50 -0.39
N PHE A 278 13.77 8.16 -1.46
CA PHE A 278 14.72 7.04 -1.46
C PHE A 278 15.74 7.19 -0.35
N PHE A 279 16.44 8.32 -0.32
CA PHE A 279 17.51 8.56 0.65
C PHE A 279 16.98 8.50 2.08
N ILE A 280 15.85 9.15 2.36
CA ILE A 280 15.22 9.15 3.68
C ILE A 280 14.80 7.74 4.07
N ALA A 281 14.04 7.04 3.22
CA ALA A 281 13.55 5.70 3.52
C ALA A 281 14.69 4.70 3.73
N TYR A 282 15.74 4.77 2.91
CA TYR A 282 16.93 3.94 3.06
C TYR A 282 17.61 4.17 4.42
N ARG A 283 17.87 5.43 4.78
CA ARG A 283 18.47 5.79 6.07
C ARG A 283 17.59 5.42 7.25
N PHE A 284 16.28 5.62 7.12
CA PHE A 284 15.31 5.25 8.14
C PHE A 284 15.29 3.74 8.38
N CYS A 285 15.34 2.93 7.32
CA CYS A 285 15.43 1.47 7.44
C CYS A 285 16.71 1.05 8.18
N LEU A 286 17.87 1.62 7.83
CA LEU A 286 19.12 1.34 8.56
C LEU A 286 19.06 1.78 10.03
N GLY A 287 18.45 2.92 10.33
CA GLY A 287 18.22 3.37 11.70
C GLY A 287 17.33 2.40 12.47
N LEU A 288 16.26 1.91 11.85
CA LEU A 288 15.36 0.91 12.43
C LEU A 288 16.06 -0.44 12.67
N GLN A 289 16.89 -0.90 11.74
CA GLN A 289 17.70 -2.11 11.92
C GLN A 289 18.67 -1.97 13.10
N ARG A 290 19.40 -0.85 13.18
CA ARG A 290 20.32 -0.56 14.29
C ARG A 290 19.59 -0.51 15.62
N SER A 291 18.40 0.10 15.63
CA SER A 291 17.58 0.17 16.83
C SER A 291 17.02 -1.20 17.25
N ASP A 292 16.76 -2.13 16.31
CA ASP A 292 16.42 -3.52 16.66
C ASP A 292 17.64 -4.27 17.21
N ARG A 293 18.84 -4.08 16.63
CA ARG A 293 20.10 -4.69 17.11
C ARG A 293 20.52 -4.18 18.48
N ALA A 294 20.40 -2.89 18.73
CA ALA A 294 20.72 -2.29 20.03
C ALA A 294 19.95 -2.95 21.17
N VAL A 295 18.66 -3.28 20.94
CA VAL A 295 17.83 -3.98 21.93
C VAL A 295 18.26 -5.44 22.11
N LEU A 296 18.72 -6.12 21.06
CA LEU A 296 19.23 -7.49 21.17
C LEU A 296 20.59 -7.56 21.88
N GLU A 297 21.42 -6.52 21.75
CA GLU A 297 22.74 -6.41 22.38
C GLU A 297 22.66 -5.92 23.84
N HIS A 298 21.77 -4.97 24.15
CA HIS A 298 21.76 -4.29 25.46
C HIS A 298 20.51 -4.58 26.30
N GLY A 299 19.43 -5.11 25.71
CA GLY A 299 18.12 -5.26 26.34
C GLY A 299 17.17 -4.10 26.05
N ILE A 300 15.93 -4.22 26.55
CA ILE A 300 14.92 -3.17 26.43
C ILE A 300 15.19 -2.06 27.46
N GLU A 301 15.24 -0.83 26.98
CA GLU A 301 15.21 0.39 27.78
C GLU A 301 13.96 0.42 28.69
N THR A 302 14.15 0.40 30.02
CA THR A 302 13.04 0.42 30.98
C THR A 302 12.58 1.83 31.32
N GLY A 303 13.39 2.86 31.05
CA GLY A 303 13.17 4.23 31.50
C GLY A 303 13.45 4.45 33.00
N VAL A 304 13.93 3.44 33.73
CA VAL A 304 14.31 3.56 35.14
C VAL A 304 15.80 3.91 35.24
N ILE A 305 16.10 5.11 35.71
CA ILE A 305 17.48 5.58 35.92
C ILE A 305 17.90 5.31 37.36
N LYS A 306 19.05 4.64 37.53
CA LYS A 306 19.66 4.35 38.84
C LYS A 306 21.01 5.05 38.95
N ARG A 307 21.24 5.75 40.06
CA ARG A 307 22.55 6.31 40.41
C ARG A 307 23.35 5.30 41.21
N LEU A 308 24.57 5.01 40.78
CA LEU A 308 25.50 4.10 41.45
C LEU A 308 26.26 4.81 42.59
N PRO A 309 26.82 4.07 43.56
CA PRO A 309 27.53 4.65 44.71
C PRO A 309 28.70 5.58 44.33
N HIS A 310 29.35 5.34 43.18
CA HIS A 310 30.44 6.17 42.64
C HIS A 310 29.96 7.36 41.80
N GLY A 311 28.64 7.59 41.69
CA GLY A 311 28.05 8.78 41.06
C GLY A 311 27.61 8.63 39.61
N GLU A 312 27.88 7.49 38.96
CA GLU A 312 27.41 7.18 37.59
C GLU A 312 25.89 6.98 37.54
N TYR A 313 25.27 7.39 36.43
CA TYR A 313 23.86 7.13 36.14
C TYR A 313 23.76 6.06 35.07
N ILE A 314 23.05 4.97 35.39
CA ILE A 314 22.76 3.89 34.45
C ILE A 314 21.25 3.83 34.20
N GLU A 315 20.88 3.57 32.96
CA GLU A 315 19.52 3.11 32.67
C GLU A 315 19.47 1.60 32.89
N VAL A 316 18.47 1.13 33.62
CA VAL A 316 18.24 -0.29 33.79
C VAL A 316 17.68 -0.83 32.48
N HIS A 317 18.40 -1.75 31.84
CA HIS A 317 17.89 -2.48 30.69
C HIS A 317 17.36 -3.84 31.12
N GLN A 318 16.27 -4.28 30.50
CA GLN A 318 15.74 -5.63 30.66
C GLN A 318 16.28 -6.53 29.54
N PRO A 319 17.15 -7.51 29.84
CA PRO A 319 17.58 -8.51 28.86
C PRO A 319 16.39 -9.30 28.31
N LEU A 320 16.42 -9.56 27.01
CA LEU A 320 15.44 -10.43 26.32
C LEU A 320 15.81 -11.91 26.39
N GLY A 321 17.09 -12.21 26.61
CA GLY A 321 17.65 -13.55 26.62
C GLY A 321 18.39 -13.86 27.93
N PRO A 322 19.17 -14.95 27.93
CA PRO A 322 20.06 -15.30 29.04
C PRO A 322 21.05 -14.17 29.36
N VAL A 323 21.51 -14.15 30.60
CA VAL A 323 22.55 -13.23 31.09
C VAL A 323 23.80 -14.03 31.46
N ASP A 324 24.96 -13.39 31.34
CA ASP A 324 26.23 -13.97 31.79
C ASP A 324 26.40 -13.90 33.32
N GLU A 325 27.52 -14.40 33.83
CA GLU A 325 27.84 -14.40 35.27
C GLU A 325 27.98 -12.98 35.85
N HIS A 326 28.19 -11.97 34.99
CA HIS A 326 28.33 -10.56 35.37
C HIS A 326 27.01 -9.78 35.22
N GLY A 327 25.94 -10.43 34.78
CA GLY A 327 24.63 -9.81 34.58
C GLY A 327 24.49 -9.05 33.25
N HIS A 328 25.46 -9.19 32.33
CA HIS A 328 25.32 -8.64 30.98
C HIS A 328 24.44 -9.55 30.12
N PRO A 329 23.59 -8.97 29.25
CA PRO A 329 22.82 -9.75 28.30
C PRO A 329 23.74 -10.51 27.35
N ILE A 330 23.46 -11.79 27.13
CA ILE A 330 24.08 -12.54 26.03
C ILE A 330 23.42 -12.07 24.73
N PRO A 331 24.16 -11.48 23.77
CA PRO A 331 23.57 -10.91 22.57
C PRO A 331 22.79 -11.96 21.78
N LEU A 332 21.53 -11.65 21.46
CA LEU A 332 20.68 -12.51 20.65
C LEU A 332 20.88 -12.25 19.16
N GLU A 333 20.83 -13.30 18.35
CA GLU A 333 20.86 -13.16 16.89
C GLU A 333 19.55 -12.60 16.33
N TYR A 334 19.66 -11.78 15.29
CA TYR A 334 18.49 -11.23 14.60
C TYR A 334 17.88 -12.27 13.66
N GLN A 335 16.62 -12.66 13.91
CA GLN A 335 15.91 -13.68 13.15
C GLN A 335 14.81 -13.11 12.23
N GLY A 336 14.82 -11.81 11.95
CA GLY A 336 13.79 -11.16 11.14
C GLY A 336 12.46 -10.93 11.85
N ALA A 337 12.30 -11.37 13.09
CA ALA A 337 11.10 -11.14 13.89
C ALA A 337 11.03 -9.69 14.42
N ALA A 338 9.82 -9.24 14.79
CA ALA A 338 9.65 -7.93 15.41
C ALA A 338 10.17 -7.93 16.85
N VAL A 339 11.22 -7.14 17.12
CA VAL A 339 11.79 -6.99 18.46
C VAL A 339 10.94 -6.03 19.31
N PRO A 340 10.47 -6.42 20.50
CA PRO A 340 9.76 -5.51 21.41
C PRO A 340 10.73 -4.46 21.96
N LYS A 341 10.31 -3.19 21.97
CA LYS A 341 11.13 -2.04 22.43
C LYS A 341 10.57 -1.34 23.67
N LYS A 342 9.50 -1.87 24.23
CA LYS A 342 8.83 -1.26 25.39
C LYS A 342 8.41 -2.37 26.33
N MET A 343 8.65 -2.15 27.62
CA MET A 343 8.32 -3.10 28.68
C MET A 343 6.83 -3.43 28.75
N ASN A 344 5.95 -2.49 28.37
CA ASN A 344 4.51 -2.75 28.32
C ASN A 344 4.11 -3.84 27.30
N LYS A 345 4.90 -4.03 26.23
CA LYS A 345 4.69 -5.14 25.28
C LYS A 345 5.14 -6.50 25.82
N LEU A 346 5.91 -6.51 26.91
CA LEU A 346 6.29 -7.71 27.65
C LEU A 346 5.34 -7.98 28.83
N GLY A 347 4.21 -7.27 28.92
CA GLY A 347 3.26 -7.45 30.02
C GLY A 347 3.67 -6.81 31.35
N ALA A 348 4.76 -6.01 31.38
CA ALA A 348 5.25 -5.42 32.63
C ALA A 348 4.27 -4.46 33.32
N ALA A 349 3.32 -3.90 32.57
CA ALA A 349 2.27 -3.02 33.10
C ALA A 349 1.08 -3.80 33.72
N GLY A 350 1.04 -5.13 33.56
CA GLY A 350 -0.09 -5.96 33.94
C GLY A 350 -1.35 -5.70 33.11
N LYS A 351 -2.47 -6.22 33.59
CA LYS A 351 -3.81 -6.00 33.04
C LYS A 351 -4.66 -5.21 34.05
N PRO A 352 -5.57 -4.34 33.59
CA PRO A 352 -6.55 -3.74 34.50
C PRO A 352 -7.42 -4.84 35.12
N GLY A 353 -7.92 -4.61 36.34
CA GLY A 353 -8.81 -5.56 37.01
C GLY A 353 -10.07 -5.85 36.19
N THR A 354 -10.64 -7.04 36.36
CA THR A 354 -11.83 -7.43 35.60
C THR A 354 -13.08 -6.69 36.10
N GLY A 355 -14.03 -6.48 35.20
CA GLY A 355 -15.30 -5.83 35.52
C GLY A 355 -15.88 -5.06 34.34
N SER A 356 -16.95 -4.33 34.62
CA SER A 356 -17.50 -3.34 33.71
C SER A 356 -16.68 -2.05 33.76
N LEU A 357 -16.91 -1.16 32.81
CA LEU A 357 -16.31 0.18 32.78
C LEU A 357 -16.52 0.96 34.10
N LEU A 358 -17.60 0.70 34.84
CA LEU A 358 -17.99 1.46 36.02
C LEU A 358 -17.96 0.64 37.33
N ARG A 359 -17.83 -0.69 37.25
CA ARG A 359 -17.92 -1.57 38.42
C ARG A 359 -16.93 -2.71 38.29
N ALA A 360 -16.08 -2.85 39.30
CA ALA A 360 -15.17 -3.98 39.42
C ALA A 360 -15.94 -5.27 39.74
N ASP A 361 -15.44 -6.39 39.24
CA ASP A 361 -15.89 -7.71 39.67
C ASP A 361 -15.44 -7.99 41.11
N PRO A 362 -16.05 -8.98 41.79
CA PRO A 362 -15.53 -9.48 43.05
C PRO A 362 -14.05 -9.86 42.94
N VAL A 363 -13.25 -9.52 43.95
CA VAL A 363 -11.79 -9.72 43.94
C VAL A 363 -11.41 -11.17 43.63
N THR A 364 -12.13 -12.13 44.21
CA THR A 364 -11.90 -13.56 43.99
C THR A 364 -12.11 -14.00 42.54
N GLU A 365 -13.05 -13.38 41.82
CA GLU A 365 -13.28 -13.65 40.41
C GLU A 365 -12.22 -13.00 39.53
N SER A 366 -11.85 -11.75 39.82
CA SER A 366 -10.78 -11.04 39.13
C SER A 366 -9.43 -11.77 39.25
N GLU A 367 -9.08 -12.24 40.45
CA GLU A 367 -7.86 -13.03 40.68
C GLU A 367 -7.88 -14.36 39.93
N ARG A 368 -9.01 -15.07 39.93
CA ARG A 368 -9.17 -16.32 39.18
C ARG A 368 -9.00 -16.10 37.68
N ASN A 369 -9.63 -15.07 37.13
CA ASN A 369 -9.57 -14.77 35.70
C ASN A 369 -8.15 -14.40 35.28
N LEU A 370 -7.46 -13.57 36.07
CA LEU A 370 -6.04 -13.24 35.83
C LEU A 370 -5.16 -14.49 35.85
N ALA A 371 -5.34 -15.38 36.82
CA ALA A 371 -4.57 -16.62 36.92
C ALA A 371 -4.79 -17.53 35.70
N ILE A 372 -6.04 -17.67 35.24
CA ILE A 372 -6.37 -18.43 34.03
C ILE A 372 -5.70 -17.83 32.81
N GLU A 373 -5.79 -16.52 32.62
CA GLU A 373 -5.17 -15.85 31.47
C GLU A 373 -3.64 -15.97 31.46
N GLU A 374 -2.99 -15.81 32.61
CA GLU A 374 -1.55 -16.03 32.75
C GLU A 374 -1.16 -17.47 32.45
N GLU A 375 -1.96 -18.44 32.92
CA GLU A 375 -1.71 -19.85 32.65
C GLU A 375 -1.85 -20.16 31.16
N GLU A 376 -2.91 -19.68 30.51
CA GLU A 376 -3.13 -19.85 29.07
C GLU A 376 -1.99 -19.22 28.24
N GLU A 377 -1.54 -18.02 28.58
CA GLU A 377 -0.42 -17.36 27.90
C GLU A 377 0.89 -18.16 28.07
N ARG A 378 1.19 -18.62 29.29
CA ARG A 378 2.37 -19.47 29.55
C ARG A 378 2.28 -20.80 28.80
N GLN A 379 1.11 -21.42 28.75
CA GLN A 379 0.88 -22.66 28.00
C GLN A 379 1.11 -22.43 26.49
N GLN A 380 0.58 -21.34 25.92
CA GLN A 380 0.78 -21.00 24.50
C GLN A 380 2.27 -20.79 24.17
N LEU A 381 2.99 -20.01 24.98
CA LEU A 381 4.43 -19.77 24.81
C LEU A 381 5.23 -21.07 24.93
N ALA A 382 4.89 -21.94 25.89
CA ALA A 382 5.54 -23.23 26.07
C ALA A 382 5.33 -24.17 24.87
N ILE A 383 4.13 -24.19 24.29
CA ILE A 383 3.84 -24.98 23.09
C ILE A 383 4.68 -24.49 21.90
N LEU A 384 4.73 -23.18 21.66
CA LEU A 384 5.52 -22.62 20.57
C LEU A 384 7.01 -22.89 20.75
N ARG A 385 7.52 -22.75 21.97
CA ARG A 385 8.92 -23.04 22.29
C ARG A 385 9.27 -24.51 22.06
N ARG A 386 8.46 -25.44 22.56
CA ARG A 386 8.66 -26.89 22.31
C ARG A 386 8.61 -27.23 20.83
N TYR A 387 7.73 -26.58 20.08
CA TYR A 387 7.64 -26.78 18.64
C TYR A 387 8.90 -26.27 17.91
N GLN A 388 9.41 -25.11 18.30
CA GLN A 388 10.66 -24.56 17.77
C GLN A 388 11.87 -25.43 18.11
N GLU A 389 11.98 -25.91 19.36
CA GLU A 389 13.04 -26.83 19.79
C GLU A 389 13.02 -28.14 19.00
N ARG A 390 11.83 -28.70 18.74
CA ARG A 390 11.67 -29.88 17.88
C ARG A 390 12.09 -29.61 16.44
N GLY A 391 11.72 -28.46 15.88
CA GLY A 391 12.12 -28.04 14.54
C GLY A 391 13.65 -27.96 14.40
N ASN A 392 14.31 -27.33 15.37
CA ASN A 392 15.76 -27.16 15.40
C ASN A 392 16.54 -28.47 15.66
N SER A 393 15.90 -29.49 16.26
CA SER A 393 16.54 -30.80 16.49
C SER A 393 16.53 -31.73 15.27
N HIS A 394 15.79 -31.36 14.22
CA HIS A 394 15.65 -32.12 12.99
C HIS A 394 16.36 -31.48 11.77
N GLU A 395 16.94 -30.30 11.96
CA GLU A 395 17.99 -29.72 11.10
C GLU A 395 19.37 -30.10 11.65
#